data_AF-A0A535J9L6-F1
#
_entry.id   AF-A0A535J9L6-F1
#
_cell.length_a   1.000
_cell.length_b   1.000
_cell.length_c   1.000
_cell.angle_alpha   90.00
_cell.angle_beta   90.00
_cell.angle_gamma   90.00
#
_symmetry.space_group_name_H-M   'P 1'
#
loop_
_entity.id
_entity.type
_entity.pdbx_description
1 polymer ?
#
loop_
_entity_poly.entity_id
_entity_poly.type
_entity_poly.pdbx_seq_one_letter_code
_entity_poly.pdbx_strand_id
1 'polypeptide(L)'
;MKWITRERPRVDRVACPWLIEKFVDKDAVFIYVPADQVMTEARRQNATPYDVKDVELGHRGAECSFDAFVRKYGLEKDPAMSYMAKVIRGADTADKTLTPESIGLERLGCAVFRPNTTSRRVFFVPEGSAQPASTGVPRC
;
A
#
# COMPACT_ATOMS: atom_id res chain seq x y z
N MET A 1 2.24 -1.72 -16.63
CA MET A 1 2.78 -0.48 -16.00
C MET A 1 3.55 -0.85 -14.74
N LYS A 2 4.57 -0.08 -14.35
CA LYS A 2 5.31 -0.29 -13.10
C LYS A 2 4.80 0.63 -12.00
N TRP A 3 4.60 0.06 -10.83
CA TRP A 3 4.12 0.74 -9.63
C TRP A 3 5.11 0.55 -8.50
N ILE A 4 5.37 1.58 -7.71
CA ILE A 4 6.38 1.53 -6.66
C ILE A 4 5.86 2.12 -5.35
N THR A 5 6.19 1.45 -4.24
CA THR A 5 5.91 1.95 -2.89
C THR A 5 7.00 1.49 -1.92
N ARG A 6 6.88 1.87 -0.65
CA ARG A 6 7.83 1.45 0.38
C ARG A 6 7.63 -0.01 0.80
N GLU A 7 8.71 -0.66 1.20
CA GLU A 7 8.68 -1.99 1.82
C GLU A 7 7.87 -2.02 3.13
N ARG A 8 7.61 -3.24 3.62
CA ARG A 8 6.79 -3.52 4.82
C ARG A 8 5.36 -3.00 4.65
N PRO A 9 4.63 -3.55 3.65
CA PRO A 9 3.31 -3.06 3.31
C PRO A 9 2.34 -3.23 4.48
N ARG A 10 1.48 -2.23 4.65
CA ARG A 10 0.28 -2.30 5.48
C ARG A 10 -0.92 -2.65 4.60
N VAL A 11 -2.11 -2.63 5.18
CA VAL A 11 -3.35 -3.02 4.50
C VAL A 11 -3.52 -2.26 3.18
N ASP A 12 -3.31 -0.94 3.16
CA ASP A 12 -3.47 -0.12 1.94
C ASP A 12 -2.49 -0.53 0.82
N ARG A 13 -1.21 -0.73 1.15
CA ARG A 13 -0.16 -1.17 0.20
C ARG A 13 -0.34 -2.59 -0.34
N VAL A 14 -1.28 -3.37 0.20
CA VAL A 14 -1.66 -4.68 -0.35
C VAL A 14 -2.98 -4.61 -1.11
N ALA A 15 -3.92 -3.80 -0.64
CA ALA A 15 -5.19 -3.60 -1.31
C ALA A 15 -5.04 -2.84 -2.65
N CYS A 16 -4.17 -1.83 -2.71
CA CYS A 16 -3.93 -1.08 -3.95
C CYS A 16 -3.40 -1.97 -5.10
N PRO A 17 -2.38 -2.84 -4.91
CA PRO A 17 -1.97 -3.79 -5.94
C PRO A 17 -3.10 -4.66 -6.47
N TRP A 18 -3.96 -5.20 -5.59
CA TRP A 18 -5.12 -6.00 -6.01
C TRP A 18 -6.07 -5.18 -6.88
N LEU A 19 -6.39 -3.95 -6.48
CA LEU A 19 -7.27 -3.06 -7.25
C LEU A 19 -6.66 -2.74 -8.62
N ILE A 20 -5.35 -2.44 -8.66
CA ILE A 20 -4.63 -2.15 -9.89
C ILE A 20 -4.69 -3.36 -10.83
N GLU A 21 -4.35 -4.56 -10.36
CA GLU A 21 -4.36 -5.79 -11.19
C GLU A 21 -5.76 -6.11 -11.73
N LYS A 22 -6.82 -5.79 -10.98
CA LYS A 22 -8.20 -6.12 -11.34
C LYS A 22 -8.85 -5.08 -12.26
N PHE A 23 -8.62 -3.80 -12.03
CA PHE A 23 -9.41 -2.73 -12.64
C PHE A 23 -8.60 -1.77 -13.51
N VAL A 24 -7.27 -1.76 -13.38
CA VAL A 24 -6.41 -0.77 -14.05
C VAL A 24 -5.50 -1.45 -15.08
N ASP A 25 -4.74 -2.45 -14.66
CA ASP A 25 -3.71 -3.10 -15.48
C ASP A 25 -3.39 -4.50 -14.96
N LYS A 26 -3.85 -5.52 -15.68
CA LYS A 26 -3.63 -6.93 -15.35
C LYS A 26 -2.16 -7.37 -15.40
N ASP A 27 -1.31 -6.64 -16.11
CA ASP A 27 0.12 -6.93 -16.27
C ASP A 27 0.97 -5.95 -15.45
N ALA A 28 0.38 -5.35 -14.41
CA ALA A 28 1.08 -4.45 -13.50
C ALA A 28 2.27 -5.14 -12.81
N VAL A 29 3.36 -4.40 -12.67
CA VAL A 29 4.57 -4.84 -11.95
C VAL A 29 4.73 -3.96 -10.72
N PHE A 30 4.86 -4.58 -9.55
CA PHE A 30 5.00 -3.89 -8.28
C PHE A 30 6.43 -3.97 -7.76
N ILE A 31 6.96 -2.81 -7.37
CA ILE A 31 8.31 -2.63 -6.84
C ILE A 31 8.19 -2.13 -5.41
N TYR A 32 8.91 -2.77 -4.49
CA TYR A 32 8.95 -2.39 -3.08
C TYR A 32 10.40 -2.09 -2.72
N VAL A 33 10.64 -0.89 -2.20
CA VAL A 33 11.98 -0.40 -1.86
C VAL A 33 11.99 0.27 -0.49
N PRO A 34 13.15 0.52 0.12
CA PRO A 34 13.25 1.37 1.31
C PRO A 34 12.56 2.72 1.11
N ALA A 35 11.96 3.25 2.19
CA ALA A 35 11.08 4.42 2.11
C ALA A 35 11.77 5.67 1.56
N ASP A 36 13.07 5.84 1.86
CA ASP A 36 13.94 6.91 1.38
C ASP A 36 14.35 6.73 -0.10
N GLN A 37 14.25 5.51 -0.64
CA GLN A 37 14.63 5.20 -2.02
C GLN A 37 13.46 5.28 -3.01
N VAL A 38 12.19 5.29 -2.55
CA VAL A 38 11.00 5.21 -3.41
C VAL A 38 11.04 6.22 -4.56
N MET A 39 11.29 7.50 -4.28
CA MET A 39 11.26 8.54 -5.32
C MET A 39 12.44 8.44 -6.30
N THR A 40 13.61 8.02 -5.82
CA THR A 40 14.79 7.83 -6.66
C THR A 40 14.59 6.65 -7.61
N GLU A 41 14.12 5.53 -7.08
CA GLU A 41 13.84 4.32 -7.87
C GLU A 41 12.64 4.49 -8.80
N ALA A 42 11.62 5.25 -8.39
CA ALA A 42 10.49 5.61 -9.24
C ALA A 42 10.96 6.29 -10.52
N ARG A 43 11.84 7.30 -10.39
CA ARG A 43 12.43 8.01 -11.54
C ARG A 43 13.31 7.09 -12.37
N ARG A 44 14.20 6.33 -11.73
CA ARG A 44 15.15 5.42 -12.42
C ARG A 44 14.45 4.35 -13.25
N GLN A 45 13.35 3.81 -12.73
CA GLN A 45 12.65 2.68 -13.35
C GLN A 45 11.41 3.08 -14.16
N ASN A 46 11.11 4.39 -14.23
CA ASN A 46 9.88 4.93 -14.80
C ASN A 46 8.64 4.26 -14.19
N ALA A 47 8.59 4.20 -12.87
CA ALA A 47 7.52 3.59 -12.09
C ALA A 47 6.67 4.66 -11.38
N THR A 48 5.36 4.44 -11.33
CA THR A 48 4.41 5.35 -10.68
C THR A 48 4.41 5.13 -9.17
N PRO A 49 4.81 6.13 -8.36
CA PRO A 49 4.78 5.99 -6.91
C PRO A 49 3.34 6.09 -6.38
N TYR A 50 3.02 5.28 -5.37
CA TYR A 50 1.75 5.32 -4.65
C TYR A 50 1.95 5.04 -3.16
N ASP A 51 1.01 5.48 -2.33
CA ASP A 51 1.07 5.40 -0.87
C ASP A 51 2.42 5.87 -0.31
N VAL A 52 2.82 7.07 -0.73
CA VAL A 52 3.96 7.83 -0.19
C VAL A 52 3.54 9.30 0.00
N LYS A 53 4.37 10.08 0.69
CA LYS A 53 4.09 11.51 0.88
C LYS A 53 4.12 12.25 -0.46
N ASP A 54 3.24 13.24 -0.59
CA ASP A 54 3.24 14.22 -1.68
C ASP A 54 3.05 13.66 -3.10
N VAL A 55 2.48 12.45 -3.23
CA VAL A 55 2.09 11.88 -4.53
C VAL A 55 0.59 11.91 -4.73
N GLU A 56 0.17 11.91 -5.99
CA GLU A 56 -1.24 11.97 -6.37
C GLU A 56 -2.07 10.83 -5.74
N LEU A 57 -1.49 9.63 -5.71
CA LEU A 57 -2.08 8.37 -5.22
C LEU A 57 -1.57 8.03 -3.81
N GLY A 58 -1.55 9.03 -2.93
CA GLY A 58 -1.26 8.88 -1.51
C GLY A 58 -2.46 9.26 -0.64
N HIS A 59 -2.24 9.26 0.68
CA HIS A 59 -3.25 9.67 1.66
C HIS A 59 -3.64 11.14 1.49
N ARG A 60 -4.93 11.46 1.68
CA ARG A 60 -5.45 12.83 1.65
C ARG A 60 -6.40 13.05 2.83
N GLY A 61 -5.97 13.85 3.80
CA GLY A 61 -6.73 14.07 5.03
C GLY A 61 -6.98 12.75 5.77
N ALA A 62 -8.25 12.37 5.92
CA ALA A 62 -8.64 11.10 6.54
C ALA A 62 -8.70 9.90 5.56
N GLU A 63 -8.50 10.13 4.26
CA GLU A 63 -8.57 9.10 3.23
C GLU A 63 -7.21 8.43 3.00
N CYS A 64 -7.24 7.12 2.72
CA CYS A 64 -6.06 6.32 2.38
C CYS A 64 -5.81 6.31 0.86
N SER A 65 -4.74 5.65 0.41
CA SER A 65 -4.42 5.62 -1.02
C SER A 65 -5.45 4.82 -1.81
N PHE A 66 -6.05 3.77 -1.22
CA PHE A 66 -7.15 3.03 -1.84
C PHE A 66 -8.32 3.94 -2.24
N ASP A 67 -8.69 4.90 -1.37
CA ASP A 67 -9.71 5.91 -1.69
C ASP A 67 -9.32 6.76 -2.90
N ALA A 68 -8.05 7.15 -2.99
CA ALA A 68 -7.53 7.90 -4.13
C ALA A 68 -7.60 7.08 -5.43
N PHE A 69 -7.32 5.77 -5.38
CA PHE A 69 -7.49 4.87 -6.53
C PHE A 69 -8.95 4.73 -6.94
N VAL A 70 -9.86 4.45 -5.99
CA VAL A 70 -11.29 4.31 -6.27
C VAL A 70 -11.81 5.55 -6.99
N ARG A 71 -11.47 6.74 -6.50
CA ARG A 71 -11.88 8.02 -7.10
C ARG A 71 -11.23 8.27 -8.47
N LYS A 72 -9.92 8.03 -8.61
CA LYS A 72 -9.20 8.29 -9.86
C LYS A 72 -9.74 7.45 -11.02
N TYR A 73 -10.12 6.21 -10.74
CA TYR A 73 -10.61 5.26 -11.74
C TYR A 73 -12.14 5.17 -11.83
N GLY A 74 -12.88 6.04 -11.12
CA GLY A 74 -14.34 6.11 -11.19
C GLY A 74 -15.05 4.87 -10.65
N LEU A 75 -14.43 4.16 -9.71
CA LEU A 75 -14.93 2.89 -9.17
C LEU A 75 -15.95 3.11 -8.04
N GLU A 76 -16.11 4.33 -7.53
CA GLU A 76 -17.07 4.69 -6.49
C GLU A 76 -18.54 4.43 -6.90
N LYS A 77 -18.79 4.32 -8.21
CA LYS A 77 -20.12 4.00 -8.77
C LYS A 77 -20.58 2.60 -8.39
N ASP A 78 -19.65 1.70 -8.07
CA ASP A 78 -19.96 0.39 -7.51
C ASP A 78 -20.12 0.51 -5.99
N PRO A 79 -21.32 0.24 -5.42
CA PRO A 79 -21.54 0.27 -3.98
C PRO A 79 -20.62 -0.67 -3.20
N ALA A 80 -20.23 -1.80 -3.79
CA ALA A 80 -19.32 -2.74 -3.16
C ALA A 80 -17.91 -2.16 -3.04
N MET A 81 -17.43 -1.48 -4.08
CA MET A 81 -16.12 -0.82 -4.05
C MET A 81 -16.12 0.36 -3.06
N SER A 82 -17.20 1.13 -3.03
CA SER A 82 -17.39 2.21 -2.06
C SER A 82 -17.40 1.70 -0.61
N TYR A 83 -18.00 0.54 -0.35
CA TYR A 83 -17.94 -0.08 0.98
C TYR A 83 -16.53 -0.61 1.29
N MET A 84 -15.89 -1.27 0.33
CA MET A 84 -14.53 -1.79 0.48
C MET A 84 -13.53 -0.68 0.80
N ALA A 85 -13.65 0.49 0.18
CA ALA A 85 -12.84 1.66 0.49
C ALA A 85 -12.96 2.08 1.97
N LYS A 86 -14.17 2.06 2.55
CA LYS A 86 -14.38 2.36 3.97
C LYS A 86 -13.73 1.32 4.89
N VAL A 87 -13.85 0.04 4.55
CA VAL A 87 -13.23 -1.05 5.32
C VAL A 87 -11.71 -0.93 5.32
N ILE A 88 -11.11 -0.72 4.15
CA ILE A 88 -9.66 -0.56 4.01
C ILE A 88 -9.17 0.70 4.70
N ARG A 89 -9.88 1.82 4.54
CA ARG A 89 -9.58 3.08 5.24
C ARG A 89 -9.57 2.89 6.74
N GLY A 90 -10.56 2.19 7.31
CA GLY A 90 -10.59 1.93 8.75
C GLY A 90 -9.48 0.97 9.19
N ALA A 91 -9.13 -0.01 8.36
CA ALA A 91 -8.04 -0.93 8.65
C ALA A 91 -6.65 -0.28 8.55
N ASP A 92 -6.45 0.68 7.65
CA ASP A 92 -5.14 1.31 7.42
C ASP A 92 -4.90 2.59 8.22
N THR A 93 -5.94 3.41 8.42
CA THR A 93 -5.85 4.68 9.15
C THR A 93 -6.08 4.54 10.65
N ALA A 94 -5.96 5.63 11.41
CA ALA A 94 -6.11 5.60 12.87
C ALA A 94 -7.54 5.27 13.35
N ASP A 95 -8.56 5.63 12.58
CA ASP A 95 -9.96 5.40 12.94
C ASP A 95 -10.39 3.97 12.58
N LYS A 96 -10.25 3.07 13.55
CA LYS A 96 -10.66 1.65 13.38
C LYS A 96 -12.17 1.44 13.50
N THR A 97 -12.96 2.49 13.75
CA THR A 97 -14.41 2.41 14.00
C THR A 97 -15.26 2.64 12.76
N LEU A 98 -14.63 2.96 11.62
CA LEU A 98 -15.33 3.23 10.36
C LEU A 98 -16.22 2.06 9.90
N THR A 99 -15.78 0.82 10.12
CA THR A 99 -16.57 -0.38 9.86
C THR A 99 -16.24 -1.48 10.89
N PRO A 100 -17.16 -2.41 11.18
CA PRO A 100 -16.90 -3.51 12.12
C PRO A 100 -15.74 -4.43 11.66
N GLU A 101 -15.49 -4.55 10.35
CA GLU A 101 -14.45 -5.40 9.77
C GLU A 101 -13.05 -4.79 9.91
N SER A 102 -12.95 -3.47 10.10
CA SER A 102 -11.69 -2.70 10.07
C SER A 102 -10.64 -3.24 11.05
N ILE A 103 -11.06 -3.53 12.29
CA ILE A 103 -10.17 -4.07 13.33
C ILE A 103 -9.66 -5.47 12.94
N GLY A 104 -10.56 -6.35 12.49
CA GLY A 104 -10.17 -7.71 12.10
C GLY A 104 -9.18 -7.71 10.95
N LEU A 105 -9.42 -6.88 9.93
CA LEU A 105 -8.55 -6.75 8.77
C LEU A 105 -7.18 -6.17 9.14
N GLU A 106 -7.12 -5.16 10.00
CA GLU A 106 -5.85 -4.63 10.52
C GLU A 106 -5.03 -5.72 11.22
N ARG A 107 -5.65 -6.49 12.12
CA ARG A 107 -4.96 -7.55 12.88
C ARG A 107 -4.43 -8.66 11.98
N LEU A 108 -5.23 -9.06 10.99
CA LEU A 108 -4.79 -10.05 9.99
C LEU A 108 -3.62 -9.51 9.16
N GLY A 109 -3.69 -8.26 8.69
CA GLY A 109 -2.60 -7.63 7.97
C GLY A 109 -1.32 -7.60 8.81
N CYS A 110 -1.40 -7.14 10.05
CA CYS A 110 -0.26 -7.09 10.97
C CYS A 110 0.37 -8.47 11.25
N ALA A 111 -0.45 -9.51 11.34
CA ALA A 111 0.03 -10.87 11.58
C ALA A 111 0.73 -11.46 10.34
N VAL A 112 0.18 -11.22 9.14
CA VAL A 112 0.65 -11.79 7.88
C VAL A 112 1.87 -11.05 7.34
N PHE A 113 1.92 -9.71 7.47
CA PHE A 113 3.01 -8.88 6.95
C PHE A 113 4.20 -8.78 7.92
N ARG A 114 4.52 -9.89 8.60
CA ARG A 114 5.80 -10.01 9.31
C ARG A 114 6.94 -9.92 8.29
N PRO A 115 8.07 -9.27 8.63
CA PRO A 115 9.24 -9.19 7.77
C PRO A 115 9.87 -10.57 7.65
N ASN A 116 9.32 -11.43 6.79
CA ASN A 116 10.05 -12.57 6.26
C ASN A 116 9.87 -12.55 4.74
N THR A 117 10.90 -11.99 4.12
CA THR A 117 11.29 -12.09 2.72
C THR A 117 10.82 -13.39 2.07
N THR A 118 9.95 -13.27 1.07
CA THR A 118 9.95 -13.97 -0.24
C THR A 118 8.51 -14.06 -0.75
N SER A 119 8.05 -13.07 -1.52
CA SER A 119 6.87 -13.23 -2.38
C SER A 119 7.27 -12.98 -3.83
N ARG A 120 6.89 -13.93 -4.69
CA ARG A 120 7.56 -14.31 -5.95
C ARG A 120 7.33 -13.37 -7.15
N ARG A 121 6.84 -12.15 -6.94
CA ARG A 121 6.76 -11.09 -7.97
C ARG A 121 7.11 -9.70 -7.42
N VAL A 122 8.02 -9.68 -6.44
CA VAL A 122 8.59 -8.44 -5.91
C VAL A 122 10.05 -8.39 -6.34
N PHE A 123 10.39 -7.46 -7.23
CA PHE A 123 11.78 -7.09 -7.45
C PHE A 123 12.23 -6.23 -6.26
N PHE A 124 12.89 -6.85 -5.30
CA PHE A 124 13.67 -6.14 -4.30
C PHE A 124 14.96 -5.66 -4.95
N VAL A 125 15.22 -4.35 -4.88
CA VAL A 125 16.53 -3.79 -5.23
C VAL A 125 17.50 -4.22 -4.10
N PRO A 126 18.61 -4.89 -4.38
CA PRO A 126 19.55 -5.29 -3.33
C PRO A 126 20.17 -4.05 -2.69
N GLU A 127 20.00 -3.90 -1.36
CA GLU A 127 20.62 -2.81 -0.59
C GLU A 127 22.13 -3.01 -0.46
N GLY A 128 22.87 -1.92 -0.67
CA GLY A 128 24.18 -1.72 -0.06
C GLY A 128 24.01 -1.09 1.33
N SER A 129 24.62 -1.72 2.34
CA SER A 129 24.86 -1.24 3.72
C SER A 129 23.63 -0.84 4.58
N ALA A 130 23.15 -1.78 5.39
CA ALA A 130 22.13 -1.58 6.42
C ALA A 130 22.70 -0.94 7.72
N GLN A 131 21.94 -0.03 8.33
CA GLN A 131 22.07 0.41 9.73
C GLN A 131 21.08 -0.35 10.63
N PRO A 132 21.39 -0.58 11.93
CA PRO A 132 20.56 -1.42 12.79
C PRO A 132 19.32 -0.68 13.31
N ALA A 133 18.18 -1.36 13.31
CA ALA A 133 16.89 -0.85 13.77
C ALA A 133 16.73 -0.94 15.30
N SER A 134 16.09 0.07 15.90
CA SER A 134 15.76 0.21 17.32
C SER A 134 14.75 -0.84 17.82
N THR A 135 14.94 -1.31 19.06
CA THR A 135 14.21 -2.39 19.77
C THR A 135 12.79 -2.04 20.27
N GLY A 136 12.06 -1.17 19.57
CA GLY A 136 10.64 -0.97 19.88
C GLY A 136 9.82 -2.13 19.33
N VAL A 137 8.91 -2.70 20.12
CA VAL A 137 7.86 -3.59 19.58
C VAL A 137 7.17 -2.81 18.45
N PRO A 138 7.27 -3.26 17.18
CA PRO A 138 6.67 -2.52 16.09
C PRO A 138 5.16 -2.59 16.28
N ARG A 139 4.58 -1.46 16.68
CA ARG A 139 3.19 -1.20 16.35
C ARG A 139 3.10 -1.23 14.83
N CYS A 140 2.17 -2.01 14.30
CA CYS A 140 1.37 -1.42 13.25
C CYS A 140 0.84 -0.09 13.85
#